data_AF-A0A956LW57-F1
#
_entry.id   AF-A0A956LW57-F1
#
_cell.length_a   1.000
_cell.length_b   1.000
_cell.length_c   1.000
_cell.angle_alpha   90.00
_cell.angle_beta   90.00
_cell.angle_gamma   90.00
#
_symmetry.space_group_name_H-M   'P 1'
#
loop_
_entity.id
_entity.type
_entity.pdbx_description
1 polymer ?
#
loop_
_entity_poly.entity_id
_entity_poly.type
_entity_poly.pdbx_seq_one_letter_code
_entity_poly.pdbx_strand_id
1 'polypeptide(L)'
;MTPSRLLLSGILICCFGAVPSVPAAQPEPLATGSAVLDTLHFGFVGPGGFAVLGESWTWDHGGGDPMEGWRGSDLKLPQLYFRPIDTGLWAAGDNGVPAPILTGSGSAWLGLFQGEARAWCWSGGLGYGNYWCTRLRSPDLFYPGTGTVDLSFTYFADIEPSYDYLRVLLQRDDGSEASLNGNGFTGRHGMEGQPPRGTSFATELDEAILAGSTRFALIFEFDSDGGWSDEDGEFDTTYGPFAVDDLSLTGSLVGGDVAYEFETDLEGWMPGTCGTIGAQTGVASSTDYVYDDCDCGLAGNVLEMHDGNREHPVGQHELATSNAVDVLHDVTPNLGSQGQAVIFADWDQLSQLPRVNGVFYRPSWDYYPYECPVTGAVGWSGRVGQSSFFYDPGPSCAESRNVATSNGIPGNVERIRFLFEVYSSC
;
A
#
# COMPACT_ATOMS: atom_id res chain seq x y z
N MET A 1 -33.67 1.84 -22.85
CA MET A 1 -33.69 1.87 -21.38
C MET A 1 -32.42 2.56 -20.98
N THR A 2 -32.52 3.66 -20.24
CA THR A 2 -31.37 4.40 -19.73
C THR A 2 -30.81 3.61 -18.53
N PRO A 3 -29.49 3.43 -18.39
CA PRO A 3 -28.94 2.75 -17.22
C PRO A 3 -29.21 3.57 -15.96
N SER A 4 -29.63 2.90 -14.90
CA SER A 4 -29.84 3.47 -13.58
C SER A 4 -28.48 3.76 -12.91
N ARG A 5 -28.34 4.93 -12.29
CA ARG A 5 -27.08 5.39 -11.71
C ARG A 5 -27.14 5.27 -10.19
N LEU A 6 -26.06 4.79 -9.61
CA LEU A 6 -25.80 4.85 -8.19
C LEU A 6 -24.76 5.93 -7.98
N LEU A 7 -25.08 6.96 -7.21
CA LEU A 7 -24.16 8.03 -6.90
C LEU A 7 -23.72 7.95 -5.45
N LEU A 8 -22.44 7.68 -5.23
CA LEU A 8 -21.79 7.89 -3.95
C LEU A 8 -21.43 9.39 -3.92
N SER A 9 -22.40 10.23 -3.55
CA SER A 9 -22.24 11.69 -3.56
C SER A 9 -21.78 12.20 -2.21
N GLY A 10 -20.89 13.19 -2.26
CA GLY A 10 -20.42 13.90 -1.09
C GLY A 10 -19.13 13.29 -0.60
N ILE A 11 -18.11 13.27 -1.44
CA ILE A 11 -16.75 13.20 -0.93
C ILE A 11 -16.16 14.58 -1.25
N LEU A 12 -15.25 15.05 -0.41
CA LEU A 12 -14.64 16.35 -0.58
C LEU A 12 -13.19 16.22 -0.13
N ILE A 13 -12.26 16.20 -1.10
CA ILE A 13 -10.86 15.81 -0.90
C ILE A 13 -9.96 17.01 -1.18
N CYS A 14 -9.10 17.41 -0.24
CA CYS A 14 -8.19 18.55 -0.41
C CYS A 14 -6.70 18.18 -0.34
N CYS A 15 -5.89 18.80 -1.22
CA CYS A 15 -4.41 18.79 -1.21
C CYS A 15 -3.83 20.20 -1.50
N PHE A 16 -3.06 20.74 -0.52
CA PHE A 16 -2.06 21.87 -0.48
C PHE A 16 -2.46 23.38 -0.23
N GLY A 17 -1.55 24.14 0.45
CA GLY A 17 -1.16 25.59 0.30
C GLY A 17 -2.00 26.78 0.89
N ALA A 18 -1.41 27.67 1.72
CA ALA A 18 -2.09 28.63 2.67
C ALA A 18 -2.58 30.04 2.20
N VAL A 19 -3.43 30.70 3.05
CA VAL A 19 -3.99 32.12 3.23
C VAL A 19 -5.34 32.72 2.59
N PRO A 20 -6.15 33.58 3.30
CA PRO A 20 -7.60 33.49 3.73
C PRO A 20 -8.61 34.46 3.01
N SER A 21 -9.91 34.66 3.29
CA SER A 21 -11.12 33.91 3.75
C SER A 21 -12.37 34.85 3.64
N VAL A 22 -13.58 34.39 3.22
CA VAL A 22 -14.95 34.99 3.43
C VAL A 22 -16.03 33.87 3.25
N PRO A 23 -17.21 33.87 3.94
CA PRO A 23 -18.01 32.64 4.19
C PRO A 23 -19.29 32.44 3.33
N ALA A 24 -19.75 31.18 3.27
CA ALA A 24 -20.90 30.67 2.50
C ALA A 24 -22.13 30.22 3.33
N ALA A 25 -23.26 29.96 2.65
CA ALA A 25 -24.61 29.68 3.18
C ALA A 25 -25.16 28.27 2.80
N GLN A 26 -26.23 27.83 3.48
CA GLN A 26 -26.74 26.44 3.57
C GLN A 26 -27.82 26.04 2.52
N PRO A 27 -28.02 24.72 2.23
CA PRO A 27 -29.02 24.23 1.26
C PRO A 27 -30.32 23.63 1.88
N GLU A 28 -31.37 23.51 1.05
CA GLU A 28 -32.75 23.07 1.37
C GLU A 28 -33.10 21.63 0.91
N PRO A 29 -34.14 20.99 1.49
CA PRO A 29 -34.47 19.56 1.28
C PRO A 29 -35.32 19.24 0.04
N LEU A 30 -35.13 18.02 -0.50
CA LEU A 30 -35.77 17.47 -1.70
C LEU A 30 -37.24 17.00 -1.50
N ALA A 31 -38.07 17.25 -2.52
CA ALA A 31 -39.51 16.99 -2.52
C ALA A 31 -39.90 15.56 -2.98
N THR A 32 -41.00 15.04 -2.40
CA THR A 32 -41.53 13.69 -2.62
C THR A 32 -42.60 13.63 -3.73
N GLY A 33 -42.27 13.01 -4.87
CA GLY A 33 -43.21 12.72 -5.96
C GLY A 33 -42.71 11.56 -6.82
N SER A 34 -43.56 10.54 -7.02
CA SER A 34 -43.27 9.20 -7.58
C SER A 34 -42.76 9.15 -9.04
N ALA A 35 -41.56 9.68 -9.30
CA ALA A 35 -40.72 9.26 -10.41
C ALA A 35 -39.73 8.19 -9.90
N VAL A 36 -39.48 7.15 -10.69
CA VAL A 36 -38.33 6.26 -10.41
C VAL A 36 -37.08 7.14 -10.41
N LEU A 37 -36.32 7.10 -9.32
CA LEU A 37 -35.07 7.84 -9.25
C LEU A 37 -34.06 7.12 -10.13
N ASP A 38 -33.60 7.78 -11.18
CA ASP A 38 -32.48 7.30 -11.99
C ASP A 38 -31.14 7.45 -11.25
N THR A 39 -31.13 8.06 -10.05
CA THR A 39 -29.93 8.30 -9.23
C THR A 39 -30.24 8.20 -7.73
N LEU A 40 -29.43 7.44 -6.99
CA LEU A 40 -29.47 7.32 -5.53
C LEU A 40 -28.19 7.91 -4.93
N HIS A 41 -28.29 8.58 -3.78
CA HIS A 41 -27.20 9.26 -3.09
C HIS A 41 -26.83 8.54 -1.79
N PHE A 42 -25.56 8.52 -1.38
CA PHE A 42 -25.12 7.85 -0.15
C PHE A 42 -24.07 8.67 0.58
N GLY A 43 -24.16 8.70 1.91
CA GLY A 43 -23.19 9.37 2.78
C GLY A 43 -23.39 9.04 4.25
N PHE A 44 -22.59 9.66 5.13
CA PHE A 44 -22.67 9.47 6.59
C PHE A 44 -22.51 7.99 7.05
N VAL A 45 -22.62 7.72 8.36
CA VAL A 45 -22.60 6.36 8.94
C VAL A 45 -23.83 6.11 9.77
N GLY A 46 -24.66 5.18 9.30
CA GLY A 46 -25.79 4.69 10.07
C GLY A 46 -25.38 3.81 11.26
N PRO A 47 -26.30 3.51 12.18
CA PRO A 47 -26.04 2.65 13.36
C PRO A 47 -25.51 1.24 13.05
N GLY A 48 -25.60 0.78 11.81
CA GLY A 48 -25.07 -0.50 11.35
C GLY A 48 -23.66 -0.45 10.75
N GLY A 49 -23.02 0.73 10.69
CA GLY A 49 -21.73 0.91 10.00
C GLY A 49 -21.83 0.99 8.47
N PHE A 50 -23.04 1.18 7.94
CA PHE A 50 -23.30 1.36 6.52
C PHE A 50 -23.49 2.84 6.18
N ALA A 51 -23.18 3.20 4.94
CA ALA A 51 -23.55 4.50 4.40
C ALA A 51 -25.08 4.63 4.31
N VAL A 52 -25.60 5.83 4.58
CA VAL A 52 -27.03 6.12 4.64
C VAL A 52 -27.51 6.62 3.27
N LEU A 53 -28.60 6.01 2.78
CA LEU A 53 -29.27 6.42 1.55
C LEU A 53 -29.88 7.84 1.69
N GLY A 54 -29.66 8.66 0.66
CA GLY A 54 -30.13 10.04 0.57
C GLY A 54 -29.19 11.08 1.17
N GLU A 55 -28.08 10.65 1.78
CA GLU A 55 -27.13 11.52 2.46
C GLU A 55 -25.86 11.78 1.64
N SER A 56 -24.93 12.55 2.21
CA SER A 56 -23.62 12.88 1.65
C SER A 56 -22.57 12.89 2.77
N TRP A 57 -21.31 12.51 2.50
CA TRP A 57 -20.25 12.73 3.50
C TRP A 57 -19.88 14.21 3.51
N THR A 58 -19.93 14.81 4.70
CA THR A 58 -19.62 16.23 4.91
C THR A 58 -18.59 16.41 6.02
N TRP A 59 -18.32 15.36 6.80
CA TRP A 59 -17.46 15.40 7.98
C TRP A 59 -17.84 16.48 9.01
N ASP A 60 -19.08 16.99 8.93
CA ASP A 60 -19.62 18.08 9.72
C ASP A 60 -20.72 17.63 10.70
N HIS A 61 -21.06 16.33 10.74
CA HIS A 61 -22.16 15.83 11.55
C HIS A 61 -21.88 15.87 13.07
N GLY A 62 -20.67 16.28 13.48
CA GLY A 62 -20.29 16.43 14.90
C GLY A 62 -20.31 15.12 15.68
N GLY A 63 -20.17 13.98 14.99
CA GLY A 63 -20.10 12.66 15.57
C GLY A 63 -18.79 12.42 16.35
N GLY A 64 -18.77 11.35 17.16
CA GLY A 64 -17.55 10.95 17.87
C GLY A 64 -16.45 10.40 16.95
N ASP A 65 -16.81 10.01 15.73
CA ASP A 65 -15.87 9.65 14.67
C ASP A 65 -15.80 10.80 13.65
N PRO A 66 -14.70 11.58 13.62
CA PRO A 66 -14.57 12.72 12.72
C PRO A 66 -14.52 12.28 11.26
N MET A 67 -14.07 11.05 10.96
CA MET A 67 -13.95 10.54 9.60
C MET A 67 -15.27 9.99 9.05
N GLU A 68 -16.35 10.00 9.83
CA GLU A 68 -17.65 9.46 9.43
C GLU A 68 -17.49 8.04 8.84
N GLY A 69 -16.80 7.17 9.57
CA GLY A 69 -16.54 5.77 9.23
C GLY A 69 -15.58 5.51 8.07
N TRP A 70 -15.05 6.56 7.44
CA TRP A 70 -13.92 6.43 6.55
C TRP A 70 -12.69 5.92 7.29
N ARG A 71 -11.84 5.17 6.58
CA ARG A 71 -10.61 4.61 7.13
C ARG A 71 -9.47 4.85 6.17
N GLY A 72 -8.39 5.45 6.67
CA GLY A 72 -7.10 5.46 5.98
C GLY A 72 -6.35 4.17 6.23
N SER A 73 -5.69 3.64 5.21
CA SER A 73 -4.76 2.51 5.31
C SER A 73 -3.50 2.88 4.54
N ASP A 74 -2.35 2.77 5.18
CA ASP A 74 -1.06 2.89 4.50
C ASP A 74 -0.83 1.58 3.73
N LEU A 75 -0.79 1.67 2.41
CA LEU A 75 -0.58 0.52 1.53
C LEU A 75 0.89 0.06 1.53
N LYS A 76 1.81 0.83 2.13
CA LYS A 76 3.18 0.38 2.44
C LYS A 76 3.34 -0.29 3.81
N LEU A 77 2.29 -0.39 4.63
CA LEU A 77 2.29 -1.06 5.95
C LEU A 77 1.37 -2.31 5.98
N PRO A 78 1.54 -3.27 6.91
CA PRO A 78 2.77 -3.87 7.43
C PRO A 78 2.58 -5.39 7.60
N GLN A 79 3.12 -6.20 6.71
CA GLN A 79 3.49 -7.54 7.16
C GLN A 79 5.00 -7.68 7.12
N LEU A 80 5.49 -8.25 8.21
CA LEU A 80 6.89 -8.57 8.40
C LEU A 80 7.16 -9.81 7.54
N TYR A 81 7.49 -9.58 6.28
CA TYR A 81 7.64 -10.65 5.30
C TYR A 81 8.98 -11.37 5.39
N PHE A 82 9.99 -10.75 6.03
CA PHE A 82 11.22 -11.41 6.41
C PHE A 82 10.97 -12.33 7.61
N ARG A 83 11.29 -13.61 7.43
CA ARG A 83 11.09 -14.66 8.44
C ARG A 83 12.18 -15.71 8.31
N PRO A 84 12.54 -16.41 9.39
CA PRO A 84 13.37 -17.59 9.25
C PRO A 84 12.54 -18.68 8.57
N ILE A 85 13.16 -19.50 7.73
CA ILE A 85 12.54 -20.69 7.18
C ILE A 85 13.35 -21.92 7.56
N ASP A 86 12.64 -23.01 7.84
CA ASP A 86 13.19 -24.36 7.88
C ASP A 86 12.28 -25.29 7.07
N THR A 87 12.67 -26.56 6.93
CA THR A 87 11.87 -27.54 6.18
C THR A 87 10.46 -27.78 6.75
N GLY A 88 10.27 -27.63 8.06
CA GLY A 88 8.98 -27.84 8.74
C GLY A 88 8.04 -26.66 8.57
N LEU A 89 8.52 -25.44 8.80
CA LEU A 89 7.77 -24.21 8.58
C LEU A 89 7.38 -24.05 7.11
N TRP A 90 8.30 -24.36 6.19
CA TRP A 90 8.02 -24.31 4.76
C TRP A 90 6.91 -25.28 4.35
N ALA A 91 6.93 -26.51 4.87
CA ALA A 91 5.87 -27.50 4.60
C ALA A 91 4.51 -27.08 5.19
N ALA A 92 4.51 -26.40 6.35
CA ALA A 92 3.29 -25.87 6.96
C ALA A 92 2.65 -24.72 6.15
N GLY A 93 3.44 -24.05 5.30
CA GLY A 93 2.99 -22.98 4.40
C GLY A 93 2.22 -23.44 3.15
N ASP A 94 1.97 -24.74 2.98
CA ASP A 94 1.35 -25.34 1.78
C ASP A 94 2.13 -25.07 0.47
N ASN A 95 3.45 -24.90 0.60
CA ASN A 95 4.32 -24.61 -0.53
C ASN A 95 4.48 -25.83 -1.44
N GLY A 96 4.31 -25.65 -2.75
CA GLY A 96 4.38 -26.71 -3.76
C GLY A 96 5.80 -27.12 -4.16
N VAL A 97 6.82 -26.48 -3.60
CA VAL A 97 8.25 -26.69 -3.92
C VAL A 97 9.04 -26.97 -2.63
N PRO A 98 10.25 -27.59 -2.70
CA PRO A 98 11.12 -27.74 -1.54
C PRO A 98 11.51 -26.38 -0.92
N ALA A 99 11.87 -26.36 0.36
CA ALA A 99 12.34 -25.14 1.02
C ALA A 99 13.63 -24.61 0.37
N PRO A 100 13.73 -23.31 0.03
CA PRO A 100 14.91 -22.70 -0.57
C PRO A 100 15.95 -22.35 0.50
N ILE A 101 16.35 -23.36 1.26
CA ILE A 101 17.43 -23.26 2.26
C ILE A 101 18.76 -23.29 1.51
N LEU A 102 19.57 -22.25 1.68
CA LEU A 102 20.81 -22.05 0.95
C LEU A 102 21.92 -22.95 1.49
N THR A 103 22.12 -22.93 2.81
CA THR A 103 23.07 -23.79 3.52
C THR A 103 22.39 -24.35 4.79
N GLY A 104 22.93 -25.44 5.34
CA GLY A 104 22.48 -25.93 6.65
C GLY A 104 21.03 -26.43 6.70
N SER A 105 20.28 -25.91 7.67
CA SER A 105 18.92 -26.31 8.06
C SER A 105 17.89 -25.19 8.03
N GLY A 106 18.32 -23.93 7.88
CA GLY A 106 17.44 -22.78 7.72
C GLY A 106 18.11 -21.63 6.97
N SER A 107 17.31 -20.63 6.59
CA SER A 107 17.80 -19.38 6.01
C SER A 107 16.84 -18.23 6.38
N ALA A 108 17.30 -16.98 6.31
CA ALA A 108 16.39 -15.83 6.37
C ALA A 108 15.75 -15.61 4.99
N TRP A 109 14.43 -15.66 4.93
CA TRP A 109 13.67 -15.63 3.67
C TRP A 109 12.63 -14.52 3.68
N LEU A 110 12.40 -13.96 2.50
CA LEU A 110 11.40 -12.93 2.25
C LEU A 110 10.26 -13.49 1.40
N GLY A 111 9.01 -13.31 1.86
CA GLY A 111 7.82 -13.57 1.05
C GLY A 111 6.58 -13.97 1.84
N LEU A 112 5.51 -14.30 1.13
CA LEU A 112 4.33 -15.02 1.59
C LEU A 112 4.40 -16.50 1.20
N PHE A 113 4.02 -17.37 2.13
CA PHE A 113 3.81 -18.77 1.79
C PHE A 113 2.61 -18.94 0.86
N GLN A 114 2.58 -20.07 0.13
CA GLN A 114 1.51 -20.38 -0.81
C GLN A 114 0.12 -20.35 -0.17
N GLY A 115 -0.02 -20.86 1.06
CA GLY A 115 -1.27 -20.83 1.82
C GLY A 115 -1.69 -19.40 2.22
N GLU A 116 -0.72 -18.55 2.54
CA GLU A 116 -0.97 -17.14 2.85
C GLU A 116 -1.41 -16.38 1.60
N ALA A 117 -0.66 -16.51 0.50
CA ALA A 117 -1.01 -15.92 -0.80
C ALA A 117 -2.40 -16.35 -1.29
N ARG A 118 -2.75 -17.63 -1.14
CA ARG A 118 -4.11 -18.15 -1.43
C ARG A 118 -5.18 -17.51 -0.57
N ALA A 119 -4.93 -17.32 0.73
CA ALA A 119 -5.86 -16.64 1.62
C ALA A 119 -6.11 -15.18 1.19
N TRP A 120 -5.15 -14.59 0.47
CA TRP A 120 -5.22 -13.24 -0.10
C TRP A 120 -5.71 -13.23 -1.56
N CYS A 121 -6.06 -14.39 -2.10
CA CYS A 121 -6.49 -14.56 -3.49
C CYS A 121 -5.45 -14.13 -4.54
N TRP A 122 -4.17 -14.28 -4.24
CA TRP A 122 -3.10 -14.02 -5.20
C TRP A 122 -3.14 -15.02 -6.37
N SER A 123 -2.86 -14.50 -7.57
CA SER A 123 -2.89 -15.27 -8.80
C SER A 123 -1.66 -16.17 -8.96
N GLY A 124 -0.46 -15.61 -8.72
CA GLY A 124 0.83 -16.29 -8.85
C GLY A 124 1.17 -17.21 -7.68
N GLY A 125 0.68 -16.89 -6.48
CA GLY A 125 0.83 -17.73 -5.30
C GLY A 125 2.02 -17.33 -4.42
N LEU A 126 2.87 -18.29 -4.04
CA LEU A 126 4.02 -18.04 -3.18
C LEU A 126 4.91 -16.93 -3.74
N GLY A 127 5.24 -15.91 -2.94
CA GLY A 127 6.21 -14.90 -3.32
C GLY A 127 5.97 -13.53 -2.71
N TYR A 128 6.00 -12.46 -3.50
CA TYR A 128 5.81 -11.08 -3.05
C TYR A 128 4.69 -10.38 -3.81
N GLY A 129 4.23 -9.24 -3.26
CA GLY A 129 3.11 -8.49 -3.79
C GLY A 129 3.51 -7.11 -4.26
N ASN A 130 2.54 -6.37 -4.78
CA ASN A 130 2.75 -5.03 -5.28
C ASN A 130 2.94 -4.03 -4.12
N TYR A 131 3.80 -3.03 -4.32
CA TYR A 131 4.09 -1.94 -3.38
C TYR A 131 4.62 -2.39 -2.01
N TRP A 132 5.27 -3.55 -1.96
CA TRP A 132 5.90 -4.02 -0.73
C TRP A 132 7.12 -3.17 -0.41
N CYS A 133 7.24 -2.78 0.87
CA CYS A 133 8.46 -2.17 1.37
C CYS A 133 8.81 -2.73 2.75
N THR A 134 9.77 -3.65 2.79
CA THR A 134 10.11 -4.44 3.97
C THR A 134 11.61 -4.48 4.22
N ARG A 135 12.00 -4.53 5.49
CA ARG A 135 13.39 -4.44 5.95
C ARG A 135 13.72 -5.60 6.88
N LEU A 136 14.94 -6.10 6.81
CA LEU A 136 15.53 -6.97 7.83
C LEU A 136 16.78 -6.30 8.36
N ARG A 137 16.74 -5.84 9.61
CA ARG A 137 17.81 -5.05 10.24
C ARG A 137 18.64 -5.90 11.19
N SER A 138 19.96 -5.83 11.10
CA SER A 138 20.87 -6.54 12.00
C SER A 138 20.83 -5.96 13.43
N PRO A 139 21.36 -6.70 14.42
CA PRO A 139 21.83 -6.11 15.65
C PRO A 139 22.84 -4.97 15.39
N ASP A 140 22.97 -4.05 16.34
CA ASP A 140 23.97 -2.98 16.24
C ASP A 140 25.39 -3.55 16.38
N LEU A 141 26.25 -3.16 15.45
CA LEU A 141 27.67 -3.46 15.39
C LEU A 141 28.48 -2.20 15.71
N PHE A 142 29.73 -2.35 16.13
CA PHE A 142 30.59 -1.21 16.45
C PHE A 142 31.92 -1.28 15.71
N TYR A 143 32.21 -0.21 14.97
CA TYR A 143 33.47 -0.02 14.24
C TYR A 143 34.35 0.99 15.01
N PRO A 144 35.63 0.68 15.28
CA PRO A 144 36.51 1.50 16.11
C PRO A 144 37.05 2.75 15.40
N GLY A 145 36.74 2.95 14.11
CA GLY A 145 37.20 4.10 13.33
C GLY A 145 38.54 3.90 12.62
N THR A 146 39.06 2.67 12.53
CA THR A 146 40.30 2.35 11.80
C THR A 146 40.24 0.95 11.20
N GLY A 147 40.89 0.75 10.05
CA GLY A 147 40.94 -0.54 9.34
C GLY A 147 39.69 -0.78 8.48
N THR A 148 39.51 -2.00 7.99
CA THR A 148 38.36 -2.38 7.15
C THR A 148 37.57 -3.52 7.78
N VAL A 149 36.29 -3.62 7.39
CA VAL A 149 35.41 -4.74 7.74
C VAL A 149 34.98 -5.43 6.45
N ASP A 150 35.27 -6.70 6.30
CA ASP A 150 34.82 -7.48 5.14
C ASP A 150 33.44 -8.05 5.42
N LEU A 151 32.46 -7.75 4.55
CA LEU A 151 31.12 -8.30 4.57
C LEU A 151 30.99 -9.34 3.46
N SER A 152 30.48 -10.53 3.78
CA SER A 152 30.06 -11.54 2.79
C SER A 152 28.79 -12.28 3.21
N PHE A 153 28.02 -12.78 2.25
CA PHE A 153 26.89 -13.68 2.48
C PHE A 153 26.53 -14.47 1.23
N THR A 154 25.78 -15.56 1.40
CA THR A 154 25.12 -16.31 0.32
C THR A 154 23.68 -15.83 0.17
N TYR A 155 23.19 -15.66 -1.06
CA TYR A 155 21.81 -15.25 -1.32
C TYR A 155 21.27 -15.80 -2.63
N PHE A 156 19.94 -15.84 -2.78
CA PHE A 156 19.31 -15.86 -4.11
C PHE A 156 18.35 -14.68 -4.26
N ALA A 157 18.07 -14.29 -5.50
CA ALA A 157 17.03 -13.31 -5.82
C ALA A 157 16.23 -13.76 -7.06
N ASP A 158 14.91 -13.59 -7.03
CA ASP A 158 13.98 -13.74 -8.16
C ASP A 158 12.99 -12.58 -8.13
N ILE A 159 13.41 -11.43 -8.65
CA ILE A 159 12.78 -10.12 -8.46
C ILE A 159 12.47 -9.52 -9.84
N GLU A 160 11.37 -8.77 -10.00
CA GLU A 160 11.03 -8.15 -11.30
C GLU A 160 12.21 -7.31 -11.84
N PRO A 161 12.77 -7.63 -13.03
CA PRO A 161 13.96 -6.96 -13.52
C PRO A 161 13.77 -5.46 -13.78
N SER A 162 14.56 -4.64 -13.09
CA SER A 162 14.66 -3.17 -13.24
C SER A 162 13.51 -2.34 -12.66
N TYR A 163 12.59 -2.94 -11.93
CA TYR A 163 11.45 -2.25 -11.31
C TYR A 163 11.46 -2.46 -9.80
N ASP A 164 11.69 -3.71 -9.40
CA ASP A 164 11.78 -4.10 -8.00
C ASP A 164 13.24 -4.29 -7.59
N TYR A 165 13.53 -4.00 -6.32
CA TYR A 165 14.89 -3.96 -5.82
C TYR A 165 15.02 -4.58 -4.43
N LEU A 166 16.09 -5.36 -4.26
CA LEU A 166 16.65 -5.66 -2.94
C LEU A 166 17.96 -4.90 -2.71
N ARG A 167 17.95 -3.97 -1.76
CA ARG A 167 19.09 -3.14 -1.39
C ARG A 167 19.76 -3.69 -0.13
N VAL A 168 21.09 -3.66 -0.12
CA VAL A 168 21.90 -3.94 1.07
C VAL A 168 22.41 -2.58 1.56
N LEU A 169 21.93 -2.14 2.71
CA LEU A 169 22.23 -0.82 3.26
C LEU A 169 23.06 -0.96 4.54
N LEU A 170 23.93 0.03 4.76
CA LEU A 170 24.55 0.28 6.05
C LEU A 170 23.92 1.52 6.67
N GLN A 171 23.27 1.36 7.82
CA GLN A 171 22.69 2.47 8.59
C GLN A 171 23.60 2.81 9.77
N ARG A 172 24.00 4.07 9.90
CA ARG A 172 24.86 4.56 10.99
C ARG A 172 24.04 5.06 12.18
N ASP A 173 24.72 5.34 13.30
CA ASP A 173 24.11 5.82 14.56
C ASP A 173 23.35 7.15 14.40
N ASP A 174 23.73 7.97 13.41
CA ASP A 174 23.05 9.22 13.07
C ASP A 174 21.82 9.05 12.15
N GLY A 175 21.48 7.80 11.81
CA GLY A 175 20.38 7.45 10.92
C GLY A 175 20.72 7.56 9.43
N SER A 176 21.93 7.99 9.05
CA SER A 176 22.33 8.03 7.64
C SER A 176 22.52 6.62 7.07
N GLU A 177 22.07 6.42 5.83
CA GLU A 177 22.16 5.13 5.13
C GLU A 177 23.13 5.23 3.94
N ALA A 178 23.86 4.15 3.68
CA ALA A 178 24.72 3.99 2.51
C ALA A 178 24.42 2.66 1.81
N SER A 179 24.19 2.68 0.50
CA SER A 179 23.98 1.46 -0.28
C SER A 179 25.30 0.75 -0.55
N LEU A 180 25.33 -0.56 -0.30
CA LEU A 180 26.48 -1.43 -0.49
C LEU A 180 26.45 -2.19 -1.83
N ASN A 181 25.30 -2.23 -2.51
CA ASN A 181 25.12 -2.90 -3.79
C ASN A 181 24.56 -1.97 -4.89
N GLY A 182 24.86 -0.67 -4.81
CA GLY A 182 24.46 0.31 -5.82
C GLY A 182 22.95 0.57 -5.80
N ASN A 183 22.27 0.32 -6.93
CA ASN A 183 20.81 0.50 -7.01
C ASN A 183 20.01 -0.65 -6.37
N GLY A 184 20.67 -1.76 -6.02
CA GLY A 184 20.03 -2.98 -5.51
C GLY A 184 20.16 -4.16 -6.48
N PHE A 185 19.90 -5.36 -5.97
CA PHE A 185 19.70 -6.58 -6.78
C PHE A 185 18.31 -6.56 -7.40
N THR A 186 18.21 -7.05 -8.63
CA THR A 186 16.97 -7.17 -9.39
C THR A 186 17.14 -8.30 -10.41
N GLY A 187 16.06 -8.91 -10.89
CA GLY A 187 16.14 -10.09 -11.74
C GLY A 187 16.52 -11.36 -10.99
N ARG A 188 17.15 -12.30 -11.69
CA ARG A 188 17.42 -13.67 -11.20
C ARG A 188 18.89 -13.87 -10.86
N HIS A 189 19.18 -14.16 -9.58
CA HIS A 189 20.52 -14.40 -9.04
C HIS A 189 20.53 -15.67 -8.18
N GLY A 190 21.53 -16.54 -8.32
CA GLY A 190 21.68 -17.72 -7.47
C GLY A 190 20.54 -18.76 -7.61
N MET A 191 19.77 -18.68 -8.69
CA MET A 191 18.60 -19.54 -8.96
C MET A 191 18.97 -20.90 -9.57
N GLU A 192 20.26 -21.24 -9.67
CA GLU A 192 20.70 -22.53 -10.21
C GLU A 192 20.37 -23.68 -9.24
N GLY A 193 19.45 -24.55 -9.63
CA GLY A 193 19.03 -25.71 -8.83
C GLY A 193 17.55 -25.70 -8.53
N GLN A 194 17.08 -26.76 -7.86
CA GLN A 194 15.73 -26.90 -7.33
C GLN A 194 15.83 -27.71 -6.02
N PRO A 195 15.95 -27.07 -4.83
CA PRO A 195 15.86 -25.62 -4.57
C PRO A 195 17.08 -24.81 -5.09
N PRO A 196 16.99 -23.45 -5.11
CA PRO A 196 18.10 -22.56 -5.44
C PRO A 196 19.33 -22.84 -4.57
N ARG A 197 20.53 -22.75 -5.15
CA ARG A 197 21.80 -22.92 -4.42
C ARG A 197 22.40 -21.61 -3.92
N GLY A 198 21.85 -20.49 -4.35
CA GLY A 198 22.37 -19.17 -4.06
C GLY A 198 23.65 -18.83 -4.83
N THR A 199 24.07 -17.58 -4.66
CA THR A 199 25.32 -16.99 -5.13
C THR A 199 25.89 -16.12 -4.02
N SER A 200 27.15 -15.71 -4.13
CA SER A 200 27.81 -14.95 -3.08
C SER A 200 27.82 -13.45 -3.37
N PHE A 201 27.60 -12.65 -2.34
CA PHE A 201 27.94 -11.23 -2.32
C PHE A 201 29.11 -11.02 -1.36
N ALA A 202 30.04 -10.16 -1.72
CA ALA A 202 31.11 -9.72 -0.84
C ALA A 202 31.51 -8.28 -1.14
N THR A 203 31.78 -7.50 -0.09
CA THR A 203 32.26 -6.13 -0.19
C THR A 203 33.12 -5.75 1.02
N GLU A 204 34.04 -4.83 0.83
CA GLU A 204 34.84 -4.24 1.92
C GLU A 204 34.15 -2.95 2.39
N LEU A 205 33.98 -2.81 3.71
CA LEU A 205 33.48 -1.61 4.37
C LEU A 205 34.69 -0.83 4.91
N ASP A 206 35.04 0.25 4.21
CA ASP A 206 36.16 1.12 4.57
C ASP A 206 35.72 2.32 5.44
N GLU A 207 36.68 3.14 5.84
CA GLU A 207 36.42 4.34 6.65
C GLU A 207 35.54 5.36 5.91
N ALA A 208 35.54 5.39 4.57
CA ALA A 208 34.69 6.28 3.80
C ALA A 208 33.21 5.85 3.88
N ILE A 209 32.94 4.55 3.87
CA ILE A 209 31.60 4.00 4.09
C ILE A 209 31.22 4.11 5.56
N LEU A 210 32.10 3.83 6.50
CA LEU A 210 31.76 3.80 7.93
C LEU A 210 31.75 5.19 8.60
N ALA A 211 32.36 6.20 7.96
CA ALA A 211 32.43 7.59 8.43
C ALA A 211 33.08 7.76 9.82
N GLY A 212 34.18 7.05 10.06
CA GLY A 212 34.91 7.07 11.33
C GLY A 212 34.31 6.12 12.38
N SER A 213 34.66 6.28 13.66
CA SER A 213 34.14 5.38 14.71
C SER A 213 32.64 5.57 14.89
N THR A 214 31.87 4.51 14.68
CA THR A 214 30.41 4.57 14.69
C THR A 214 29.81 3.23 15.13
N ARG A 215 28.58 3.31 15.64
CA ARG A 215 27.67 2.16 15.58
C ARG A 215 27.02 2.10 14.22
N PHE A 216 26.76 0.90 13.74
CA PHE A 216 26.04 0.70 12.49
C PHE A 216 25.22 -0.59 12.53
N ALA A 217 24.25 -0.69 11.64
CA ALA A 217 23.51 -1.91 11.35
C ALA A 217 23.49 -2.16 9.84
N LEU A 218 23.41 -3.42 9.46
CA LEU A 218 23.09 -3.82 8.10
C LEU A 218 21.57 -3.90 7.93
N ILE A 219 21.07 -3.54 6.76
CA ILE A 219 19.66 -3.65 6.40
C ILE A 219 19.56 -4.34 5.05
N PHE A 220 18.78 -5.42 4.97
CA PHE A 220 18.23 -5.89 3.70
C PHE A 220 16.88 -5.21 3.50
N GLU A 221 16.78 -4.33 2.52
CA GLU A 221 15.52 -3.66 2.16
C GLU A 221 15.02 -4.23 0.84
N PHE A 222 13.76 -4.68 0.82
CA PHE A 222 13.05 -5.02 -0.40
C PHE A 222 11.97 -3.97 -0.65
N ASP A 223 11.91 -3.50 -1.89
CA ASP A 223 10.98 -2.48 -2.38
C ASP A 223 10.47 -2.95 -3.74
N SER A 224 9.16 -3.20 -3.85
CA SER A 224 8.49 -3.49 -5.11
C SER A 224 7.62 -2.32 -5.56
N ASP A 225 7.50 -2.17 -6.88
CA ASP A 225 6.60 -1.22 -7.48
C ASP A 225 5.16 -1.76 -7.57
N GLY A 226 4.32 -1.09 -8.34
CA GLY A 226 2.92 -1.44 -8.51
C GLY A 226 2.58 -2.29 -9.73
N GLY A 227 3.61 -2.74 -10.45
CA GLY A 227 3.57 -3.27 -11.79
C GLY A 227 3.20 -4.74 -11.79
N TRP A 228 4.18 -5.61 -11.58
CA TRP A 228 4.06 -7.06 -11.74
C TRP A 228 4.64 -7.81 -10.54
N SER A 229 3.89 -8.78 -10.00
CA SER A 229 4.35 -9.61 -8.88
C SER A 229 3.59 -10.94 -8.81
N ASP A 230 3.82 -11.72 -7.75
CA ASP A 230 3.04 -12.94 -7.51
C ASP A 230 1.58 -12.64 -7.13
N GLU A 231 1.28 -11.41 -6.69
CA GLU A 231 -0.08 -10.98 -6.35
C GLU A 231 -1.02 -11.02 -7.56
N ASP A 232 -0.58 -10.43 -8.69
CA ASP A 232 -1.34 -10.38 -9.94
C ASP A 232 -1.03 -11.54 -10.89
N GLY A 233 0.07 -12.25 -10.66
CA GLY A 233 0.48 -13.40 -11.45
C GLY A 233 1.16 -13.03 -12.78
N GLU A 234 1.64 -11.79 -12.90
CA GLU A 234 2.36 -11.31 -14.08
C GLU A 234 3.88 -11.48 -13.93
N PHE A 235 4.39 -11.59 -12.70
CA PHE A 235 5.77 -12.01 -12.39
C PHE A 235 5.79 -13.07 -11.27
N ASP A 236 5.57 -14.33 -11.65
CA ASP A 236 5.58 -15.46 -10.71
C ASP A 236 7.02 -15.88 -10.33
N THR A 237 7.34 -15.77 -9.06
CA THR A 237 8.53 -16.34 -8.44
C THR A 237 8.33 -17.81 -8.12
N THR A 238 9.39 -18.63 -8.22
CA THR A 238 9.26 -20.07 -7.88
C THR A 238 9.48 -20.33 -6.39
N TYR A 239 10.35 -19.55 -5.75
CA TYR A 239 10.81 -19.75 -4.37
C TYR A 239 10.68 -18.49 -3.52
N GLY A 240 9.96 -17.47 -3.99
CA GLY A 240 9.90 -16.14 -3.40
C GLY A 240 11.00 -15.21 -3.92
N PRO A 241 10.95 -13.92 -3.56
CA PRO A 241 11.84 -12.89 -4.08
C PRO A 241 13.29 -13.02 -3.63
N PHE A 242 13.55 -13.49 -2.40
CA PHE A 242 14.88 -13.42 -1.80
C PHE A 242 15.06 -14.36 -0.60
N ALA A 243 16.26 -14.92 -0.46
CA ALA A 243 16.77 -15.42 0.82
C ALA A 243 18.25 -15.08 0.99
N VAL A 244 18.69 -15.01 2.24
CA VAL A 244 20.08 -14.78 2.65
C VAL A 244 20.50 -15.77 3.74
N ASP A 245 21.77 -16.15 3.67
CA ASP A 245 22.39 -17.13 4.55
C ASP A 245 23.92 -16.93 4.62
N ASP A 246 24.60 -17.65 5.51
CA ASP A 246 26.06 -17.64 5.70
C ASP A 246 26.65 -16.21 5.80
N LEU A 247 25.98 -15.29 6.51
CA LEU A 247 26.43 -13.90 6.59
C LEU A 247 27.61 -13.78 7.54
N SER A 248 28.71 -13.19 7.08
CA SER A 248 29.89 -12.95 7.89
C SER A 248 30.37 -11.51 7.78
N LEU A 249 30.72 -10.92 8.92
CA LEU A 249 31.52 -9.71 8.99
C LEU A 249 32.83 -10.01 9.72
N THR A 250 33.95 -9.74 9.07
CA THR A 250 35.29 -10.00 9.63
C THR A 250 36.17 -8.75 9.61
N GLY A 251 37.21 -8.74 10.43
CA GLY A 251 38.22 -7.67 10.44
C GLY A 251 38.05 -6.68 11.58
N SER A 252 37.91 -5.39 11.26
CA SER A 252 38.04 -4.30 12.23
C SER A 252 36.76 -4.03 13.02
N LEU A 253 36.16 -5.06 13.63
CA LEU A 253 34.99 -4.93 14.49
C LEU A 253 35.37 -4.95 15.97
N VAL A 254 34.70 -4.11 16.76
CA VAL A 254 34.78 -4.24 18.21
C VAL A 254 33.93 -5.41 18.66
N GLY A 255 34.56 -6.39 19.31
CA GLY A 255 33.94 -7.67 19.65
C GLY A 255 34.48 -8.84 18.81
N GLY A 256 35.22 -8.56 17.74
CA GLY A 256 35.74 -9.55 16.81
C GLY A 256 34.76 -9.86 15.67
N ASP A 257 35.11 -10.87 14.87
CA ASP A 257 34.31 -11.33 13.75
C ASP A 257 32.94 -11.84 14.22
N VAL A 258 31.91 -11.61 13.41
CA VAL A 258 30.53 -12.08 13.65
C VAL A 258 30.02 -12.84 12.43
N ALA A 259 29.18 -13.85 12.68
CA ALA A 259 28.53 -14.63 11.65
C ALA A 259 27.06 -14.86 12.00
N TYR A 260 26.22 -14.98 10.98
CA TYR A 260 24.79 -15.27 11.08
C TYR A 260 24.39 -16.33 10.05
N GLU A 261 23.83 -17.43 10.52
CA GLU A 261 23.56 -18.64 9.73
C GLU A 261 22.04 -18.93 9.63
N PHE A 262 21.21 -18.21 10.39
CA PHE A 262 19.74 -18.27 10.32
C PHE A 262 19.12 -19.68 10.42
N GLU A 263 19.79 -20.58 11.15
CA GLU A 263 19.48 -22.01 11.16
C GLU A 263 18.15 -22.35 11.86
N THR A 264 17.79 -21.54 12.85
CA THR A 264 16.59 -21.78 13.69
C THR A 264 15.72 -20.55 13.89
N ASP A 265 16.30 -19.36 13.79
CA ASP A 265 15.62 -18.09 13.92
C ASP A 265 16.37 -16.99 13.15
N LEU A 266 16.00 -15.72 13.36
CA LEU A 266 16.65 -14.57 12.73
C LEU A 266 17.91 -14.10 13.48
N GLU A 267 18.35 -14.79 14.54
CA GLU A 267 19.60 -14.52 15.26
C GLU A 267 19.74 -13.06 15.75
N GLY A 268 18.62 -12.48 16.17
CA GLY A 268 18.54 -11.09 16.64
C GLY A 268 18.33 -10.06 15.53
N TRP A 269 18.29 -10.46 14.26
CA TRP A 269 17.82 -9.60 13.19
C TRP A 269 16.33 -9.33 13.37
N MET A 270 15.95 -8.07 13.14
CA MET A 270 14.61 -7.57 13.35
C MET A 270 13.94 -7.31 12.00
N PRO A 271 12.89 -8.05 11.64
CA PRO A 271 12.09 -7.69 10.49
C PRO A 271 11.31 -6.41 10.81
N GLY A 272 11.18 -5.55 9.82
CA GLY A 272 10.46 -4.30 9.87
C GLY A 272 9.88 -3.96 8.50
N THR A 273 9.18 -2.85 8.42
CA THR A 273 8.83 -2.24 7.14
C THR A 273 9.86 -1.17 6.80
N CYS A 274 9.82 -0.65 5.58
CA CYS A 274 10.42 0.65 5.33
C CYS A 274 9.82 1.68 6.28
N GLY A 275 10.52 2.81 6.47
CA GLY A 275 9.98 3.92 7.25
C GLY A 275 8.64 4.33 6.64
N THR A 276 7.56 3.94 7.28
CA THR A 276 6.23 4.23 6.77
C THR A 276 5.83 5.56 7.33
N ILE A 277 5.35 6.44 6.47
CA ILE A 277 4.88 7.72 6.96
C ILE A 277 3.54 7.53 7.68
N GLY A 278 2.89 6.37 7.50
CA GLY A 278 1.59 6.04 8.04
C GLY A 278 0.49 6.58 7.13
N ALA A 279 -0.75 6.17 7.39
CA ALA A 279 -1.89 6.79 6.72
C ALA A 279 -1.95 8.26 7.14
N GLN A 280 -1.92 9.14 6.15
CA GLN A 280 -2.11 10.59 6.31
C GLN A 280 -3.58 10.98 6.15
N THR A 281 -4.47 9.99 6.03
CA THR A 281 -5.90 10.22 5.89
C THR A 281 -6.47 10.82 7.19
N GLY A 282 -7.08 12.00 7.08
CA GLY A 282 -7.64 12.73 8.20
C GLY A 282 -8.85 13.56 7.81
N VAL A 283 -9.23 14.48 8.70
CA VAL A 283 -10.28 15.47 8.44
C VAL A 283 -9.78 16.86 8.81
N ALA A 284 -9.89 17.79 7.87
CA ALA A 284 -9.52 19.19 8.05
C ALA A 284 -10.66 20.14 7.70
N SER A 285 -10.55 21.41 8.07
CA SER A 285 -11.50 22.41 7.62
C SER A 285 -11.18 22.83 6.19
N SER A 286 -12.17 22.94 5.31
CA SER A 286 -12.02 23.57 3.99
C SER A 286 -11.41 24.99 4.09
N THR A 287 -11.61 25.69 5.20
CA THR A 287 -11.06 27.03 5.46
C THR A 287 -9.56 27.04 5.73
N ASP A 288 -8.95 25.87 5.96
CA ASP A 288 -7.50 25.71 6.05
C ASP A 288 -6.82 25.88 4.69
N TYR A 289 -7.57 25.78 3.59
CA TYR A 289 -7.07 25.78 2.22
C TYR A 289 -7.45 27.05 1.47
N VAL A 290 -6.69 27.34 0.40
CA VAL A 290 -6.92 28.50 -0.47
C VAL A 290 -7.08 28.05 -1.89
N TYR A 291 -8.22 28.38 -2.47
CA TYR A 291 -8.54 28.04 -3.84
C TYR A 291 -9.46 29.09 -4.43
N ASP A 292 -9.51 29.14 -5.76
CA ASP A 292 -10.47 29.98 -6.46
C ASP A 292 -11.83 29.27 -6.44
N ASP A 293 -12.77 29.87 -5.71
CA ASP A 293 -14.06 29.30 -5.30
C ASP A 293 -15.14 29.32 -6.42
N CYS A 294 -14.79 29.79 -7.61
CA CYS A 294 -15.80 30.12 -8.62
C CYS A 294 -16.53 28.90 -9.20
N ASP A 295 -15.95 27.69 -9.12
CA ASP A 295 -16.46 26.49 -9.81
C ASP A 295 -16.58 25.21 -8.94
N CYS A 296 -16.22 25.23 -7.65
CA CYS A 296 -16.28 24.04 -6.80
C CYS A 296 -17.14 24.23 -5.54
N GLY A 297 -17.86 23.18 -5.14
CA GLY A 297 -18.77 23.21 -4.00
C GLY A 297 -18.09 23.03 -2.63
N LEU A 298 -16.78 23.23 -2.52
CA LEU A 298 -16.05 22.90 -1.30
C LEU A 298 -16.49 23.78 -0.12
N ALA A 299 -16.90 23.15 0.97
CA ALA A 299 -17.26 23.84 2.21
C ALA A 299 -17.16 22.88 3.40
N GLY A 300 -17.16 23.44 4.62
CA GLY A 300 -17.22 22.63 5.83
C GLY A 300 -15.91 21.91 6.16
N ASN A 301 -16.00 20.67 6.62
CA ASN A 301 -14.86 19.77 6.80
C ASN A 301 -14.65 18.89 5.56
N VAL A 302 -13.42 18.44 5.36
CA VAL A 302 -12.96 17.72 4.17
C VAL A 302 -12.11 16.52 4.57
N LEU A 303 -12.10 15.48 3.75
CA LEU A 303 -11.14 14.38 3.86
C LEU A 303 -9.78 14.87 3.36
N GLU A 304 -8.77 14.86 4.23
CA GLU A 304 -7.40 15.18 3.86
C GLU A 304 -6.55 13.91 3.74
N MET A 305 -5.50 13.96 2.91
CA MET A 305 -4.60 12.83 2.64
C MET A 305 -3.16 13.34 2.55
N HIS A 306 -2.74 14.14 3.54
CA HIS A 306 -1.43 14.79 3.61
C HIS A 306 -0.98 14.93 5.06
N ASP A 307 0.31 15.20 5.29
CA ASP A 307 0.83 15.35 6.66
C ASP A 307 0.36 16.65 7.35
N GLY A 308 0.77 16.84 8.60
CA GLY A 308 0.42 18.04 9.38
C GLY A 308 1.00 19.36 8.83
N ASN A 309 1.96 19.30 7.90
CA ASN A 309 2.48 20.46 7.17
C ASN A 309 1.76 20.67 5.83
N ARG A 310 0.77 19.82 5.52
CA ARG A 310 0.02 19.79 4.26
C ARG A 310 0.88 19.40 3.08
N GLU A 311 1.88 18.56 3.33
CA GLU A 311 2.77 18.01 2.33
C GLU A 311 2.47 16.52 2.10
N HIS A 312 2.85 16.03 0.92
CA HIS A 312 2.81 14.60 0.60
C HIS A 312 4.20 14.00 0.79
N PRO A 313 4.48 13.42 1.96
CA PRO A 313 5.82 12.95 2.27
C PRO A 313 6.25 11.83 1.30
N VAL A 314 7.54 11.83 0.95
CA VAL A 314 8.11 10.89 -0.04
C VAL A 314 7.92 9.45 0.41
N GLY A 315 7.23 8.67 -0.42
CA GLY A 315 6.90 7.29 -0.10
C GLY A 315 5.52 7.12 0.53
N GLN A 316 4.73 8.18 0.69
CA GLN A 316 3.30 8.03 1.02
C GLN A 316 2.62 7.15 -0.02
N HIS A 317 1.92 6.12 0.44
CA HIS A 317 0.99 5.37 -0.40
C HIS A 317 -0.15 4.93 0.49
N GLU A 318 -1.32 5.54 0.31
CA GLU A 318 -2.44 5.27 1.20
C GLU A 318 -3.74 5.12 0.45
N LEU A 319 -4.67 4.43 1.09
CA LEU A 319 -6.01 4.14 0.62
C LEU A 319 -7.02 4.61 1.65
N ALA A 320 -7.82 5.60 1.29
CA ALA A 320 -9.03 5.96 2.01
C ALA A 320 -10.19 5.06 1.54
N THR A 321 -10.83 4.38 2.49
CA THR A 321 -11.96 3.47 2.23
C THR A 321 -13.22 4.01 2.88
N SER A 322 -14.30 4.15 2.11
CA SER A 322 -15.61 4.54 2.62
C SER A 322 -16.27 3.41 3.41
N ASN A 323 -17.37 3.74 4.10
CA ASN A 323 -18.28 2.72 4.60
C ASN A 323 -18.93 1.94 3.46
N ALA A 324 -19.39 0.72 3.79
CA ALA A 324 -20.13 -0.09 2.85
C ALA A 324 -21.53 0.48 2.58
N VAL A 325 -21.95 0.41 1.32
CA VAL A 325 -23.35 0.58 0.91
C VAL A 325 -23.99 -0.80 0.79
N ASP A 326 -25.19 -0.98 1.34
CA ASP A 326 -25.96 -2.21 1.20
C ASP A 326 -26.74 -2.20 -0.13
N VAL A 327 -26.25 -2.95 -1.12
CA VAL A 327 -26.84 -3.00 -2.46
C VAL A 327 -28.20 -3.72 -2.44
N LEU A 328 -28.38 -4.73 -1.59
CA LEU A 328 -29.63 -5.48 -1.55
C LEU A 328 -30.74 -4.71 -0.85
N HIS A 329 -30.42 -3.98 0.21
CA HIS A 329 -31.40 -3.24 0.99
C HIS A 329 -31.67 -1.84 0.43
N ASP A 330 -30.62 -1.11 0.04
CA ASP A 330 -30.74 0.32 -0.26
C ASP A 330 -30.75 0.60 -1.76
N VAL A 331 -30.08 -0.21 -2.57
CA VAL A 331 -29.98 0.04 -4.02
C VAL A 331 -31.08 -0.69 -4.78
N THR A 332 -31.12 -2.01 -4.68
CA THR A 332 -32.01 -2.88 -5.48
C THR A 332 -33.49 -2.50 -5.38
N PRO A 333 -34.06 -2.20 -4.19
CA PRO A 333 -35.47 -1.83 -4.09
C PRO A 333 -35.80 -0.46 -4.69
N ASN A 334 -34.83 0.44 -4.76
CA ASN A 334 -35.01 1.83 -5.18
C ASN A 334 -34.76 2.05 -6.68
N LEU A 335 -34.00 1.16 -7.34
CA LEU A 335 -33.76 1.23 -8.79
C LEU A 335 -34.90 0.62 -9.65
N GLY A 336 -35.86 -0.08 -9.04
CA GLY A 336 -36.98 -0.73 -9.74
C GLY A 336 -36.52 -1.84 -10.70
N SER A 337 -37.28 -2.11 -11.75
CA SER A 337 -36.99 -3.17 -12.74
C SER A 337 -36.00 -2.74 -13.85
N GLN A 338 -35.40 -1.56 -13.74
CA GLN A 338 -34.57 -0.96 -14.79
C GLN A 338 -33.08 -1.28 -14.59
N GLY A 339 -32.55 -2.14 -15.45
CA GLY A 339 -31.12 -2.20 -15.84
C GLY A 339 -30.08 -2.45 -14.74
N GLN A 340 -28.82 -2.62 -15.15
CA GLN A 340 -27.69 -2.76 -14.23
C GLN A 340 -27.43 -1.41 -13.53
N ALA A 341 -27.25 -1.43 -12.21
CA ALA A 341 -26.80 -0.27 -11.45
C ALA A 341 -25.37 0.10 -11.87
N VAL A 342 -25.12 1.33 -12.29
CA VAL A 342 -23.77 1.83 -12.55
C VAL A 342 -23.29 2.62 -11.35
N ILE A 343 -22.11 2.31 -10.81
CA ILE A 343 -21.52 3.08 -9.72
C ILE A 343 -20.88 4.34 -10.31
N PHE A 344 -21.22 5.47 -9.73
CA PHE A 344 -20.54 6.73 -9.87
C PHE A 344 -20.14 7.22 -8.48
N ALA A 345 -19.00 7.87 -8.40
CA ALA A 345 -18.69 8.76 -7.29
C ALA A 345 -18.59 10.18 -7.86
N ASP A 346 -19.29 11.11 -7.22
CA ASP A 346 -19.15 12.54 -7.46
C ASP A 346 -18.64 13.19 -6.19
N TRP A 347 -17.58 13.98 -6.35
CA TRP A 347 -16.91 14.63 -5.25
C TRP A 347 -16.33 15.94 -5.73
N ASP A 348 -16.35 16.96 -4.88
CA ASP A 348 -15.56 18.15 -5.14
C ASP A 348 -14.13 17.86 -4.67
N GLN A 349 -13.15 18.20 -5.50
CA GLN A 349 -11.74 17.96 -5.20
C GLN A 349 -10.97 19.26 -5.31
N LEU A 350 -10.22 19.60 -4.26
CA LEU A 350 -9.07 20.48 -4.38
C LEU A 350 -7.82 19.61 -4.48
N SER A 351 -7.14 19.67 -5.62
CA SER A 351 -5.85 19.01 -5.78
C SER A 351 -4.77 19.99 -6.20
N GLN A 352 -3.60 19.83 -5.60
CA GLN A 352 -2.35 20.36 -6.12
C GLN A 352 -1.34 19.22 -6.07
N LEU A 353 -1.40 18.36 -7.09
CA LEU A 353 -0.65 17.12 -7.17
C LEU A 353 0.26 17.18 -8.40
N PRO A 354 1.24 18.11 -8.45
CA PRO A 354 2.00 18.32 -9.65
C PRO A 354 2.90 17.11 -9.89
N ARG A 355 2.91 16.60 -11.13
CA ARG A 355 3.73 15.45 -11.54
C ARG A 355 5.21 15.60 -11.17
N VAL A 356 5.74 16.82 -11.13
CA VAL A 356 7.13 17.12 -10.73
C VAL A 356 7.43 16.73 -9.28
N ASN A 357 6.42 16.73 -8.41
CA ASN A 357 6.52 16.29 -7.02
C ASN A 357 6.13 14.82 -6.85
N GLY A 358 5.97 14.06 -7.94
CA GLY A 358 5.68 12.64 -7.86
C GLY A 358 4.39 12.26 -7.13
N VAL A 359 3.44 13.18 -6.95
CA VAL A 359 2.19 12.91 -6.24
C VAL A 359 1.06 12.63 -7.23
N PHE A 360 0.34 11.56 -6.96
CA PHE A 360 -0.72 11.04 -7.79
C PHE A 360 -1.91 10.56 -6.94
N TYR A 361 -3.08 10.48 -7.57
CA TYR A 361 -4.27 9.92 -6.95
C TYR A 361 -5.02 8.98 -7.89
N ARG A 362 -5.84 8.09 -7.35
CA ARG A 362 -6.68 7.17 -8.14
C ARG A 362 -7.98 6.82 -7.40
N PRO A 363 -9.15 7.20 -7.93
CA PRO A 363 -10.44 6.74 -7.42
C PRO A 363 -10.74 5.32 -7.88
N SER A 364 -11.42 4.54 -7.05
CA SER A 364 -11.78 3.15 -7.32
C SER A 364 -12.90 2.67 -6.40
N TRP A 365 -13.23 1.38 -6.45
CA TRP A 365 -14.22 0.77 -5.57
C TRP A 365 -13.84 -0.69 -5.29
N ASP A 366 -14.57 -1.32 -4.37
CA ASP A 366 -14.58 -2.77 -4.18
C ASP A 366 -15.99 -3.27 -3.86
N TYR A 367 -16.17 -4.59 -3.86
CA TYR A 367 -17.47 -5.20 -3.60
C TYR A 367 -17.41 -6.51 -2.83
N TYR A 368 -18.54 -6.86 -2.23
CA TYR A 368 -18.78 -8.10 -1.51
C TYR A 368 -20.14 -8.68 -1.93
N PRO A 369 -20.30 -10.01 -2.05
CA PRO A 369 -19.25 -11.01 -2.01
C PRO A 369 -18.45 -11.06 -3.31
N TYR A 370 -17.14 -11.11 -3.19
CA TYR A 370 -16.23 -11.58 -4.22
C TYR A 370 -15.81 -13.01 -3.89
N GLU A 371 -15.99 -13.92 -4.85
CA GLU A 371 -15.50 -15.28 -4.76
C GLU A 371 -14.14 -15.35 -5.46
N CYS A 372 -13.10 -15.64 -4.69
CA CYS A 372 -11.75 -15.79 -5.21
C CYS A 372 -11.71 -16.91 -6.26
N PRO A 373 -11.31 -16.66 -7.52
CA PRO A 373 -11.28 -17.70 -8.55
C PRO A 373 -10.28 -18.81 -8.27
N VAL A 374 -9.24 -18.54 -7.45
CA VAL A 374 -8.20 -19.50 -7.09
C VAL A 374 -8.66 -20.43 -5.97
N THR A 375 -9.34 -19.90 -4.94
CA THR A 375 -9.63 -20.65 -3.71
C THR A 375 -11.11 -20.91 -3.45
N GLY A 376 -12.02 -20.22 -4.15
CA GLY A 376 -13.44 -20.18 -3.82
C GLY A 376 -13.75 -19.44 -2.50
N ALA A 377 -12.75 -18.83 -1.85
CA ALA A 377 -12.97 -18.06 -0.64
C ALA A 377 -13.82 -16.82 -0.94
N VAL A 378 -14.77 -16.52 -0.07
CA VAL A 378 -15.66 -15.37 -0.21
C VAL A 378 -15.18 -14.23 0.68
N GLY A 379 -14.94 -13.06 0.07
CA GLY A 379 -14.45 -11.86 0.74
C GLY A 379 -14.82 -10.58 0.02
N TRP A 380 -14.17 -9.48 0.38
CA TRP A 380 -14.19 -8.27 -0.46
C TRP A 380 -13.31 -8.51 -1.68
N SER A 381 -13.68 -7.95 -2.82
CA SER A 381 -12.80 -7.91 -3.99
C SER A 381 -11.55 -7.10 -3.67
N GLY A 382 -10.50 -7.29 -4.48
CA GLY A 382 -9.47 -6.25 -4.61
C GLY A 382 -10.06 -4.97 -5.22
N ARG A 383 -9.17 -3.98 -5.43
CA ARG A 383 -9.53 -2.73 -6.10
C ARG A 383 -10.06 -3.02 -7.51
N VAL A 384 -11.21 -2.45 -7.83
CA VAL A 384 -11.83 -2.48 -9.16
C VAL A 384 -12.14 -1.08 -9.65
N GLY A 385 -12.32 -0.95 -10.97
CA GLY A 385 -12.51 0.34 -11.64
C GLY A 385 -11.23 0.80 -12.31
N GLN A 386 -10.86 2.06 -12.08
CA GLN A 386 -9.77 2.68 -12.81
C GLN A 386 -8.40 2.10 -12.44
N SER A 387 -7.56 1.83 -13.44
CA SER A 387 -6.18 1.36 -13.26
C SER A 387 -5.13 2.47 -13.28
N SER A 388 -5.38 3.59 -13.97
CA SER A 388 -4.40 4.68 -14.10
C SER A 388 -4.43 5.65 -12.92
N PHE A 389 -3.25 6.11 -12.52
CA PHE A 389 -3.07 7.25 -11.61
C PHE A 389 -3.26 8.57 -12.36
N PHE A 390 -3.85 9.55 -11.67
CA PHE A 390 -4.02 10.93 -12.11
C PHE A 390 -3.11 11.87 -11.33
N TYR A 391 -2.88 13.06 -11.87
CA TYR A 391 -2.15 14.15 -11.22
C TYR A 391 -2.80 15.48 -11.62
N ASP A 392 -2.55 16.54 -10.84
CA ASP A 392 -3.08 17.87 -11.07
C ASP A 392 -1.94 18.91 -11.00
N PRO A 393 -1.56 19.56 -12.11
CA PRO A 393 -0.36 20.41 -12.17
C PRO A 393 -0.43 21.70 -11.34
N GLY A 394 -1.61 22.12 -10.88
CA GLY A 394 -1.76 23.34 -10.09
C GLY A 394 -2.89 23.18 -9.06
N PRO A 395 -3.05 24.14 -8.13
CA PRO A 395 -4.21 24.13 -7.26
C PRO A 395 -5.45 24.31 -8.12
N SER A 396 -6.20 23.24 -8.28
CA SER A 396 -7.46 23.25 -9.01
C SER A 396 -8.55 22.67 -8.13
N CYS A 397 -9.68 23.37 -8.14
CA CYS A 397 -10.86 22.97 -7.42
C CYS A 397 -11.94 22.65 -8.43
N ALA A 398 -12.43 21.41 -8.45
CA ALA A 398 -13.40 20.98 -9.46
C ALA A 398 -14.29 19.84 -8.97
N GLU A 399 -15.54 19.81 -9.47
CA GLU A 399 -16.38 18.62 -9.41
C GLU A 399 -15.70 17.51 -10.23
N SER A 400 -15.31 16.45 -9.54
CA SER A 400 -14.76 15.24 -10.12
C SER A 400 -15.81 14.14 -10.13
N ARG A 401 -15.83 13.38 -11.22
CA ARG A 401 -16.74 12.24 -11.42
C ARG A 401 -15.96 11.03 -11.87
N ASN A 402 -16.13 9.90 -11.18
CA ASN A 402 -15.62 8.61 -11.62
C ASN A 402 -16.78 7.66 -11.95
N VAL A 403 -16.73 7.06 -13.14
CA VAL A 403 -17.63 5.96 -13.49
C VAL A 403 -16.94 4.66 -13.12
N ALA A 404 -17.28 4.13 -11.94
CA ALA A 404 -16.65 2.95 -11.38
C ALA A 404 -16.96 1.67 -12.18
N THR A 405 -18.17 1.56 -12.76
CA THR A 405 -18.61 0.38 -13.54
C THR A 405 -19.35 0.71 -14.83
N SER A 406 -18.66 0.81 -15.97
CA SER A 406 -19.35 1.02 -17.26
C SER A 406 -20.33 -0.11 -17.64
N ASN A 407 -20.14 -1.31 -17.09
CA ASN A 407 -20.99 -2.49 -17.31
C ASN A 407 -21.90 -2.82 -16.11
N GLY A 408 -21.99 -1.89 -15.16
CA GLY A 408 -22.75 -2.01 -13.92
C GLY A 408 -22.16 -2.96 -12.87
N ILE A 409 -22.81 -3.00 -11.70
CA ILE A 409 -22.45 -3.86 -10.57
C ILE A 409 -22.81 -5.33 -10.89
N PRO A 410 -21.96 -6.32 -10.57
CA PRO A 410 -22.33 -7.72 -10.69
C PRO A 410 -23.61 -8.04 -9.91
N GLY A 411 -24.50 -8.85 -10.50
CA GLY A 411 -25.85 -9.06 -9.95
C GLY A 411 -25.92 -9.83 -8.62
N ASN A 412 -24.80 -10.42 -8.18
CA ASN A 412 -24.66 -11.12 -6.91
C ASN A 412 -23.99 -10.26 -5.81
N VAL A 413 -23.69 -8.99 -6.09
CA VAL A 413 -23.09 -8.09 -5.11
C VAL A 413 -24.12 -7.70 -4.06
N GLU A 414 -23.72 -7.86 -2.80
CA GLU A 414 -24.46 -7.45 -1.62
C GLU A 414 -24.04 -6.07 -1.14
N ARG A 415 -22.76 -5.72 -1.28
CA ARG A 415 -22.19 -4.47 -0.76
C ARG A 415 -21.11 -3.91 -1.65
N ILE A 416 -20.96 -2.60 -1.64
CA ILE A 416 -19.86 -1.90 -2.33
C ILE A 416 -19.23 -0.85 -1.40
N ARG A 417 -17.98 -0.47 -1.68
CA ARG A 417 -17.32 0.68 -1.06
C ARG A 417 -16.65 1.53 -2.12
N PHE A 418 -16.54 2.83 -1.86
CA PHE A 418 -15.65 3.69 -2.63
C PHE A 418 -14.26 3.71 -1.99
N LEU A 419 -13.25 3.78 -2.85
CA LEU A 419 -11.85 3.76 -2.50
C LEU A 419 -11.17 4.98 -3.15
N PHE A 420 -10.33 5.68 -2.40
CA PHE A 420 -9.52 6.77 -2.92
C PHE A 420 -8.07 6.57 -2.52
N GLU A 421 -7.20 6.45 -3.51
CA GLU A 421 -5.79 6.12 -3.32
C GLU A 421 -4.92 7.33 -3.61
N VAL A 422 -3.93 7.61 -2.77
CA VAL A 422 -2.90 8.65 -2.95
C VAL A 422 -1.52 8.01 -2.89
N TYR A 423 -0.65 8.41 -3.81
CA TYR A 423 0.72 7.90 -3.93
C TYR A 423 1.70 9.07 -4.16
N SER A 424 2.79 9.11 -3.40
CA SER A 424 3.86 10.09 -3.50
C SER A 424 5.20 9.38 -3.68
N SER A 425 5.84 9.58 -4.83
CA SER A 425 7.06 8.86 -5.21
C SER A 425 8.37 9.60 -4.91
N CYS A 426 8.39 10.94 -4.91
CA CYS A 426 9.65 11.71 -4.89
C CYS A 426 9.53 13.14 -4.37
#